data_AF-A0A7L2XST7-F1
#
_entry.id   AF-A0A7L2XST7-F1
#
_cell.length_a   1.000
_cell.length_b   1.000
_cell.length_c   1.000
_cell.angle_alpha   90.00
_cell.angle_beta   90.00
_cell.angle_gamma   90.00
#
_symmetry.space_group_name_H-M   'P 1'
#
loop_
_entity.id
_entity.type
_entity.pdbx_description
1 polymer ?
#
loop_
_entity_poly.entity_id
_entity_poly.type
_entity_poly.pdbx_seq_one_letter_code
_entity_poly.pdbx_strand_id
1 'polypeptide(L)'
;TTRPPKKDEENGKNYYFVSHDQMMQDISNNEYLEYGSHEDAMYGTKLETIRKIHEQGLIAILDVEPQALKVLRTAEFAPFVVFIAAPTITPGINE
;
A
#
# COMPACT_ATOMS: atom_id res chain seq x y z
N THR A 1 4.37 7.81 6.14
CA THR A 1 4.92 8.92 5.33
C THR A 1 5.92 9.70 6.16
N THR A 2 6.96 10.25 5.52
CA THR A 2 7.92 11.18 6.15
C THR A 2 7.49 12.63 6.06
N ARG A 3 6.42 12.93 5.32
CA ARG A 3 5.86 14.28 5.24
C ARG A 3 5.38 14.71 6.64
N PRO A 4 5.59 15.97 7.06
CA PRO A 4 4.96 16.50 8.27
C PRO A 4 3.42 16.45 8.18
N PRO A 5 2.71 16.19 9.28
CA PRO A 5 1.25 16.23 9.31
C PRO A 5 0.74 17.65 9.03
N LYS A 6 -0.35 17.75 8.27
CA LYS A 6 -1.14 18.99 8.13
C LYS A 6 -1.99 19.19 9.38
N LYS A 7 -2.50 20.41 9.57
CA LYS A 7 -3.25 20.84 10.76
C LYS A 7 -4.42 19.91 11.14
N ASP A 8 -5.11 19.35 10.16
CA ASP A 8 -6.31 18.52 10.35
C ASP A 8 -6.03 17.02 10.16
N GLU A 9 -4.76 16.62 10.08
CA GLU A 9 -4.38 15.22 9.96
C GLU A 9 -4.02 14.62 11.33
N GLU A 10 -4.45 13.38 11.53
CA GLU A 10 -4.20 12.63 12.76
C GLU A 10 -3.31 11.43 12.47
N ASN A 11 -2.28 11.25 13.31
CA ASN A 11 -1.34 10.13 13.19
C ASN A 11 -2.03 8.79 13.44
N GLY A 12 -1.83 7.85 12.53
CA GLY A 12 -2.46 6.53 12.56
C GLY A 12 -3.90 6.50 12.05
N LYS A 13 -4.44 7.64 11.62
CA LYS A 13 -5.75 7.75 10.97
C LYS A 13 -5.62 8.13 9.50
N ASN A 14 -4.98 9.27 9.22
CA ASN A 14 -4.74 9.72 7.84
C ASN A 14 -3.48 9.04 7.29
N TYR A 15 -2.39 9.14 8.04
CA TYR A 15 -1.13 8.47 7.77
C TYR A 15 -0.46 8.14 9.11
N TYR A 16 0.46 7.19 9.08
CA TYR A 16 1.53 7.13 10.09
C TYR A 16 2.63 8.11 9.68
N PHE A 17 2.81 9.16 10.46
CA PHE A 17 3.84 10.18 10.26
C PHE A 17 5.09 9.76 11.03
N VAL A 18 6.18 9.49 10.29
CA VAL A 18 7.45 8.97 10.84
C VAL A 18 8.61 9.83 10.36
N SER A 19 9.76 9.77 11.04
CA SER A 19 10.97 10.42 10.53
C SER A 19 11.52 9.69 9.30
N HIS A 20 12.35 10.38 8.52
CA HIS A 20 13.04 9.78 7.38
C HIS A 20 13.94 8.61 7.82
N ASP A 21 14.73 8.81 8.88
CA ASP A 21 15.63 7.77 9.40
C ASP A 21 14.88 6.53 9.86
N GLN A 22 13.74 6.70 10.55
CA GLN A 22 12.91 5.56 10.96
C GLN A 22 12.36 4.83 9.75
N MET A 23 11.86 5.54 8.74
CA MET A 23 11.34 4.91 7.54
C MET A 23 12.43 4.14 6.78
N MET A 24 13.64 4.68 6.69
CA MET A 24 14.78 4.01 6.06
C MET A 24 15.22 2.75 6.83
N GLN A 25 15.18 2.80 8.16
CA GLN A 25 15.45 1.62 9.00
C GLN A 25 14.38 0.53 8.80
N ASP A 26 13.11 0.90 8.82
CA ASP A 26 12.00 -0.02 8.59
C ASP A 26 12.07 -0.66 7.18
N ILE A 27 12.48 0.12 6.16
CA ILE A 27 12.69 -0.37 4.79
C ILE A 27 13.81 -1.40 4.75
N SER A 28 14.95 -1.14 5.40
CA SER A 28 16.06 -2.10 5.44
C SER A 28 15.72 -3.38 6.19
N ASN A 29 14.76 -3.31 7.13
CA ASN A 29 14.20 -4.45 7.83
C ASN A 29 13.09 -5.18 7.05
N ASN A 30 12.78 -4.79 5.81
CA ASN A 30 11.70 -5.35 4.98
C ASN A 30 10.29 -5.22 5.62
N GLU A 31 10.03 -4.13 6.34
CA GLU A 31 8.74 -3.91 7.01
C GLU A 31 7.67 -3.25 6.11
N TYR A 32 8.05 -2.80 4.92
CA TYR A 32 7.15 -2.19 3.95
C TYR A 32 6.82 -3.15 2.81
N LEU A 33 5.53 -3.19 2.46
CA LEU A 33 5.04 -3.88 1.27
C LEU A 33 5.45 -3.15 0.00
N GLU A 34 5.28 -1.83 0.01
CA GLU A 34 5.62 -0.89 -1.05
C GLU A 34 6.08 0.40 -0.40
N TYR A 35 7.02 1.09 -1.03
CA TYR A 35 7.43 2.42 -0.65
C TYR A 35 7.91 3.20 -1.89
N GLY A 36 7.81 4.53 -1.82
CA GLY A 36 8.20 5.42 -2.89
C GLY A 36 8.30 6.87 -2.42
N SER A 37 8.81 7.74 -3.29
CA SER A 37 8.98 9.17 -3.00
C SER A 37 8.00 9.99 -3.82
N HIS A 38 7.43 11.02 -3.20
CA HIS A 38 6.54 11.99 -3.81
C HIS A 38 6.69 13.35 -3.12
N GLU A 39 6.90 14.43 -3.89
CA GLU A 39 7.08 15.80 -3.37
C GLU A 39 8.07 15.87 -2.18
N ASP A 40 9.27 15.33 -2.37
CA ASP A 40 10.37 15.29 -1.38
C ASP A 40 10.07 14.55 -0.07
N ALA A 41 8.94 13.84 0.01
CA ALA A 41 8.57 12.97 1.12
C ALA A 41 8.47 11.50 0.67
N MET A 42 8.73 10.58 1.58
CA MET A 42 8.54 9.16 1.35
C MET A 42 7.18 8.69 1.86
N TYR A 43 6.60 7.75 1.13
CA TYR A 43 5.34 7.09 1.43
C TYR A 43 5.54 5.58 1.33
N GLY A 44 4.68 4.83 2.01
CA GLY A 44 4.74 3.39 1.97
C GLY A 44 3.64 2.74 2.77
N THR A 45 3.35 1.50 2.39
CA THR A 45 2.35 0.63 3.01
C THR A 45 3.06 -0.34 3.93
N LYS A 46 2.94 -0.13 5.24
CA LYS A 46 3.62 -0.97 6.24
C LYS A 46 2.87 -2.31 6.39
N LEU A 47 3.59 -3.43 6.36
CA LEU A 47 3.00 -4.78 6.50
C LEU A 47 2.26 -4.93 7.83
N GLU A 48 2.78 -4.30 8.88
CA GLU A 48 2.16 -4.28 10.20
C GLU A 48 0.74 -3.71 10.21
N THR A 49 0.45 -2.71 9.36
CA THR A 49 -0.89 -2.14 9.25
C THR A 49 -1.88 -3.17 8.73
N ILE A 50 -1.45 -4.01 7.77
CA ILE A 50 -2.27 -5.09 7.20
C ILE A 50 -2.56 -6.13 8.28
N ARG A 51 -1.54 -6.53 9.05
CA ARG A 51 -1.69 -7.47 10.18
C ARG A 51 -2.71 -6.97 11.20
N LYS A 52 -2.61 -5.70 11.61
CA LYS A 52 -3.54 -5.11 12.58
C LYS A 52 -4.98 -5.06 12.08
N ILE A 53 -5.20 -4.87 10.78
CA ILE A 53 -6.54 -4.92 10.18
C ILE A 53 -7.09 -6.36 10.25
N HIS A 54 -6.26 -7.36 9.93
CA HIS A 54 -6.65 -8.76 10.03
C HIS A 54 -6.93 -9.19 11.48
N GLU A 55 -6.15 -8.72 12.45
CA GLU A 55 -6.38 -8.97 13.90
C GLU A 55 -7.73 -8.43 14.38
N GLN A 56 -8.25 -7.38 13.74
CA GLN A 56 -9.59 -6.84 14.00
C GLN A 56 -10.71 -7.63 13.30
N GLY A 57 -10.37 -8.71 12.57
CA GLY A 57 -11.32 -9.49 11.79
C GLY A 57 -11.79 -8.79 10.51
N LEU A 58 -11.07 -7.75 10.06
CA LEU A 58 -11.38 -6.97 8.87
C LEU A 58 -10.50 -7.40 7.69
N ILE A 59 -10.95 -7.08 6.48
CA ILE A 59 -10.18 -7.31 5.25
C ILE A 59 -9.57 -6.00 4.80
N ALA A 60 -8.24 -5.96 4.66
CA ALA A 60 -7.55 -4.80 4.11
C ALA A 60 -7.78 -4.74 2.59
N ILE A 61 -8.35 -3.64 2.10
CA ILE A 61 -8.40 -3.33 0.67
C ILE A 61 -7.11 -2.59 0.33
N LEU A 62 -6.32 -3.15 -0.59
CA LEU A 62 -5.01 -2.64 -0.94
C LEU A 62 -5.04 -2.06 -2.36
N ASP A 63 -4.64 -0.80 -2.47
CA ASP A 63 -4.30 -0.14 -3.73
C ASP A 63 -2.77 -0.09 -3.82
N VAL A 64 -2.20 -1.06 -4.54
CA VAL A 64 -0.74 -1.29 -4.63
C VAL A 64 -0.37 -1.80 -6.01
N GLU A 65 0.90 -1.65 -6.39
CA GLU A 65 1.38 -2.18 -7.66
C GLU A 65 1.40 -3.72 -7.70
N PRO A 66 1.24 -4.36 -8.87
CA PRO A 66 1.26 -5.83 -8.98
C PRO A 66 2.52 -6.51 -8.41
N GLN A 67 3.64 -5.79 -8.34
CA GLN A 67 4.90 -6.27 -7.75
C GLN A 67 4.73 -6.65 -6.27
N ALA A 68 3.83 -5.98 -5.54
CA ALA A 68 3.52 -6.23 -4.14
C ALA A 68 3.03 -7.67 -3.89
N LEU A 69 2.45 -8.33 -4.91
CA LEU A 69 1.99 -9.72 -4.82
C LEU A 69 3.10 -10.72 -4.51
N LYS A 70 4.37 -10.39 -4.79
CA LYS A 70 5.52 -11.24 -4.44
C LYS A 70 5.70 -11.38 -2.93
N VAL A 71 5.33 -10.34 -2.18
CA VAL A 71 5.38 -10.33 -0.71
C VAL A 71 4.08 -10.85 -0.12
N LEU A 72 2.94 -10.52 -0.73
CA LEU A 72 1.62 -10.92 -0.20
C LEU A 72 1.27 -12.39 -0.45
N ARG A 73 1.82 -13.07 -1.47
CA ARG A 73 1.50 -14.48 -1.77
C ARG A 73 2.18 -15.46 -0.79
N THR A 74 1.90 -15.30 0.49
CA THR A 74 2.30 -16.16 1.60
C THR A 74 1.06 -16.64 2.36
N ALA A 75 1.21 -17.67 3.20
CA ALA A 75 0.12 -18.16 4.05
C ALA A 75 -0.35 -17.11 5.08
N GLU A 76 0.50 -16.13 5.39
CA GLU A 76 0.21 -15.06 6.35
C GLU A 76 -0.84 -14.08 5.81
N PHE A 77 -0.68 -13.63 4.55
CA PHE A 77 -1.56 -12.62 3.96
C PHE A 77 -2.60 -13.20 3.01
N ALA A 78 -2.27 -14.29 2.31
CA ALA A 78 -3.14 -15.04 1.39
C ALA A 78 -4.14 -14.17 0.61
N PRO A 79 -3.67 -13.20 -0.20
CA PRO A 79 -4.50 -12.14 -0.76
C PRO A 79 -5.52 -12.70 -1.76
N PHE A 80 -6.73 -12.15 -1.72
CA PHE A 80 -7.69 -12.31 -2.81
C PHE A 80 -7.40 -11.26 -3.89
N VAL A 81 -6.96 -11.71 -5.06
CA VAL A 81 -6.54 -10.83 -6.15
C VAL A 81 -7.61 -10.77 -7.23
N VAL A 82 -8.12 -9.56 -7.49
CA VAL A 82 -9.06 -9.29 -8.58
C VAL A 82 -8.33 -8.50 -9.67
N PHE A 83 -8.24 -9.07 -10.87
CA PHE A 83 -7.75 -8.36 -12.05
C PHE A 83 -8.93 -7.95 -12.94
N ILE A 84 -9.13 -6.65 -13.10
CA ILE A 84 -10.15 -6.10 -13.99
C ILE A 84 -9.50 -5.90 -15.36
N ALA A 85 -9.74 -6.83 -16.28
CA ALA A 85 -9.26 -6.72 -17.65
C ALA A 85 -10.11 -5.72 -18.44
N ALA A 86 -9.47 -4.82 -19.18
CA ALA A 86 -10.19 -3.96 -20.12
C ALA A 86 -10.89 -4.79 -21.20
N PRO A 87 -12.08 -4.39 -21.67
CA PRO A 87 -12.72 -5.06 -22.80
C PRO A 87 -11.88 -4.87 -24.06
N THR A 88 -11.94 -5.83 -24.98
CA THR A 88 -11.36 -5.65 -26.31
C THR A 88 -12.11 -4.55 -27.04
N ILE A 89 -11.40 -3.50 -27.46
CA ILE A 89 -11.96 -2.51 -28.37
C ILE A 89 -12.10 -3.22 -29.72
N THR A 90 -13.30 -3.69 -30.03
CA THR A 90 -13.63 -4.03 -31.41
C THR A 90 -13.78 -2.70 -32.14
N PRO A 91 -12.91 -2.34 -33.11
CA PRO A 91 -13.13 -1.14 -33.91
C PRO A 91 -14.51 -1.28 -34.52
N GLY A 92 -15.38 -0.31 -34.25
CA GLY A 92 -16.76 -0.34 -34.72
C GLY A 92 -16.81 -0.61 -36.22
N ILE A 93 -17.58 -1.64 -36.58
CA ILE A 93 -18.32 -1.63 -37.84
C ILE A 93 -19.22 -0.41 -37.71
N ASN A 94 -18.80 0.72 -38.28
CA ASN A 94 -19.67 1.87 -38.45
C ASN A 94 -20.74 1.43 -39.46
N GLU A 95 -21.98 1.28 -39.00
CA GLU A 95 -23.16 1.31 -39.87
C GLU A 95 -23.32 2.70 -40.50
#